data_AF-A0A832T192-F1
#
_entry.id   AF-A0A832T192-F1
#
_cell.length_a   1.000
_cell.length_b   1.000
_cell.length_c   1.000
_cell.angle_alpha   90.00
_cell.angle_beta   90.00
_cell.angle_gamma   90.00
#
_symmetry.space_group_name_H-M   'P 1'
#
loop_
_entity.id
_entity.type
_entity.pdbx_description
1 polymer ?
#
loop_
_entity_poly.entity_id
_entity_poly.type
_entity_poly.pdbx_seq_one_letter_code
_entity_poly.pdbx_strand_id
1 'polypeptide(L)'
;MYNDSDAYSEDQVKAYEDFLTWCEENGVKVAVFHYPECEFEAPGITAVIREHLGKSVEFVGSHGTAHSIAGLPPEIERLQIEYSWEFFKEQNLEPGLRKDVVSPSIEWVIDENFVHVCRELGIKWIVSGYRTWEFNPEKVVSWQGEDMDYLADVLIVKKLDIDGDVVYVCPVIDFGELVDDVEQDIGPYGLESLKGAFRRAVETLLNVGAIKGNNDGKADLVLWVLIHPWQLVEEMGSTGRTGLDLIEEFIRWVKSGSLDFTLYGVIPVHFELERPSECLELVREIAENPDAYGHPDVTISDLDWTSMVHASDLRTVEELEKKYPEIVKLWREGMDVLKSIAPRLQRLKRTELDPLVRDVVLRTVNEAQLSCMCESEGIIQYLEVWKAELELLRDYLDGSASLLTTSADDNHRVLVFQYSDGGIAAVFLDRNWWCPSPGVVRGKVTLDRADPTDLVVRGEFTSVGLSDITGGRIVVEDENGDVIAEVPFTLDELASGVTISLPKDRRADTVYVVLSGNVQGRLWDQFQIDLSLPIRYRERVSAARYP
;
A
#
# COMPACT_ATOMS: atom_id res chain seq x y z
N MET A 1 17.36 4.73 -14.39
CA MET A 1 17.04 5.28 -13.05
C MET A 1 15.65 4.81 -12.65
N TYR A 2 15.45 4.67 -11.34
CA TYR A 2 14.19 4.31 -10.73
C TYR A 2 13.78 5.43 -9.77
N ASN A 3 12.52 5.83 -9.82
CA ASN A 3 11.93 6.74 -8.86
C ASN A 3 10.83 6.01 -8.09
N ASP A 4 10.87 6.09 -6.77
CA ASP A 4 9.68 5.85 -5.95
C ASP A 4 8.84 7.13 -5.99
N SER A 5 7.52 7.02 -6.04
CA SER A 5 6.63 8.17 -6.00
C SER A 5 6.48 8.78 -4.60
N ASP A 6 7.09 8.18 -3.58
CA ASP A 6 6.91 8.51 -2.16
C ASP A 6 7.12 10.00 -1.83
N ALA A 7 5.99 10.71 -1.72
CA ALA A 7 5.91 12.13 -1.42
C ALA A 7 4.88 12.35 -0.32
N TYR A 8 5.18 13.29 0.57
CA TYR A 8 4.43 13.61 1.79
C TYR A 8 4.03 15.09 1.87
N SER A 9 4.37 15.90 0.88
CA SER A 9 4.06 17.34 0.87
C SER A 9 3.98 17.92 -0.55
N GLU A 10 3.30 19.06 -0.69
CA GLU A 10 3.21 19.80 -1.95
C GLU A 10 4.60 20.24 -2.47
N ASP A 11 5.53 20.57 -1.56
CA ASP A 11 6.91 20.97 -1.93
C ASP A 11 7.66 19.79 -2.57
N GLN A 12 7.49 18.58 -2.07
CA GLN A 12 8.09 17.37 -2.64
C GLN A 12 7.46 17.02 -4.00
N VAL A 13 6.14 17.15 -4.15
CA VAL A 13 5.47 16.99 -5.46
C VAL A 13 6.02 17.98 -6.48
N LYS A 14 6.22 19.24 -6.06
CA LYS A 14 6.78 20.27 -6.93
C LYS A 14 8.22 19.97 -7.32
N ALA A 15 9.06 19.58 -6.37
CA ALA A 15 10.45 19.21 -6.66
C ALA A 15 10.54 18.00 -7.60
N TYR A 16 9.63 17.04 -7.46
CA TYR A 16 9.54 15.89 -8.34
C TYR A 16 9.14 16.28 -9.77
N GLU A 17 8.18 17.19 -9.93
CA GLU A 17 7.82 17.78 -11.24
C GLU A 17 9.02 18.49 -11.88
N ASP A 18 9.74 19.31 -11.11
CA ASP A 18 10.93 20.03 -11.58
C ASP A 18 12.04 19.05 -12.02
N PHE A 19 12.26 17.98 -11.26
CA PHE A 19 13.20 16.92 -11.61
C PHE A 19 12.81 16.16 -12.89
N LEU A 20 11.53 15.78 -13.05
CA LEU A 20 11.06 15.11 -14.26
C LEU A 20 11.11 16.01 -15.49
N THR A 21 10.87 17.31 -15.31
CA THR A 21 11.05 18.33 -16.36
C THR A 21 12.52 18.43 -16.77
N TRP A 22 13.44 18.52 -15.80
CA TRP A 22 14.87 18.52 -16.07
C TRP A 22 15.31 17.24 -16.79
N CYS A 23 14.79 16.08 -16.38
CA CYS A 23 15.06 14.80 -17.06
C CYS A 23 14.62 14.84 -18.52
N GLU A 24 13.45 15.39 -18.82
CA GLU A 24 12.94 15.54 -20.17
C GLU A 24 13.86 16.44 -21.02
N GLU A 25 14.23 17.60 -20.51
CA GLU A 25 15.13 18.56 -21.18
C GLU A 25 16.51 17.97 -21.47
N ASN A 26 16.96 17.04 -20.62
CA ASN A 26 18.25 16.39 -20.74
C ASN A 26 18.18 15.01 -21.42
N GLY A 27 17.00 14.56 -21.87
CA GLY A 27 16.83 13.26 -22.52
C GLY A 27 17.10 12.05 -21.60
N VAL A 28 16.85 12.20 -20.29
CA VAL A 28 16.91 11.11 -19.30
C VAL A 28 15.55 10.43 -19.21
N LYS A 29 15.55 9.09 -19.16
CA LYS A 29 14.36 8.27 -18.96
C LYS A 29 14.38 7.64 -17.56
N VAL A 30 13.23 7.63 -16.91
CA VAL A 30 13.03 7.04 -15.57
C VAL A 30 11.89 6.02 -15.58
N ALA A 31 11.99 5.00 -14.74
CA ALA A 31 10.83 4.22 -14.33
C ALA A 31 10.30 4.81 -13.03
N VAL A 32 8.98 4.85 -12.88
CA VAL A 32 8.34 5.25 -11.63
C VAL A 32 7.65 4.03 -11.04
N PHE A 33 7.89 3.68 -9.78
CA PHE A 33 7.03 2.72 -9.08
C PHE A 33 6.13 3.52 -8.18
N HIS A 34 4.83 3.28 -8.35
CA HIS A 34 3.80 4.12 -7.76
C HIS A 34 2.79 3.27 -7.00
N TYR A 35 2.09 3.89 -6.06
CA TYR A 35 1.06 3.25 -5.27
C TYR A 35 -0.08 4.25 -4.94
N PRO A 36 -1.32 3.77 -4.84
CA PRO A 36 -2.50 4.59 -4.56
C PRO A 36 -2.42 5.48 -3.31
N GLU A 37 -1.91 4.98 -2.18
CA GLU A 37 -1.90 5.75 -0.92
C GLU A 37 -1.06 7.03 -1.01
N CYS A 38 -0.04 7.07 -1.87
CA CYS A 38 0.75 8.29 -2.08
C CYS A 38 -0.09 9.47 -2.59
N GLU A 39 -1.14 9.23 -3.37
CA GLU A 39 -2.06 10.29 -3.82
C GLU A 39 -2.90 10.85 -2.66
N PHE A 40 -3.08 10.08 -1.59
CA PHE A 40 -3.72 10.57 -0.37
C PHE A 40 -2.76 11.43 0.46
N GLU A 41 -1.49 11.02 0.59
CA GLU A 41 -0.48 11.75 1.39
C GLU A 41 0.01 13.03 0.71
N ALA A 42 0.24 12.98 -0.61
CA ALA A 42 0.64 14.11 -1.43
C ALA A 42 -0.20 14.21 -2.72
N PRO A 43 -1.40 14.80 -2.62
CA PRO A 43 -2.31 14.95 -3.76
C PRO A 43 -1.64 15.65 -4.95
N GLY A 44 -1.84 15.12 -6.15
CA GLY A 44 -1.30 15.66 -7.40
C GLY A 44 -0.07 14.95 -7.95
N ILE A 45 0.60 14.09 -7.16
CA ILE A 45 1.76 13.32 -7.62
C ILE A 45 1.43 12.44 -8.83
N THR A 46 0.24 11.80 -8.85
CA THR A 46 -0.21 10.99 -9.99
C THR A 46 -0.37 11.84 -11.26
N ALA A 47 -0.82 13.09 -11.11
CA ALA A 47 -1.00 14.00 -12.24
C ALA A 47 0.35 14.39 -12.86
N VAL A 48 1.36 14.65 -12.02
CA VAL A 48 2.75 14.90 -12.45
C VAL A 48 3.30 13.70 -13.23
N ILE A 49 3.17 12.49 -12.68
CA ILE A 49 3.63 11.25 -13.37
C ILE A 49 2.95 11.11 -14.73
N ARG A 50 1.64 11.34 -14.80
CA ARG A 50 0.86 11.26 -16.05
C ARG A 50 1.32 12.28 -17.09
N GLU A 51 1.63 13.51 -16.69
CA GLU A 51 2.06 14.57 -17.60
C GLU A 51 3.42 14.27 -18.26
N HIS A 52 4.31 13.59 -17.54
CA HIS A 52 5.64 13.22 -18.02
C HIS A 52 5.70 11.81 -18.65
N LEU A 53 4.59 11.08 -18.69
CA LEU A 53 4.51 9.74 -19.27
C LEU A 53 4.81 9.76 -20.78
N GLY A 54 5.73 8.90 -21.22
CA GLY A 54 6.27 8.87 -22.58
C GLY A 54 7.32 9.95 -22.87
N LYS A 55 7.46 10.95 -21.98
CA LYS A 55 8.49 11.99 -22.01
C LYS A 55 9.66 11.55 -21.12
N SER A 56 9.86 12.08 -19.93
CA SER A 56 10.91 11.58 -19.01
C SER A 56 10.50 10.28 -18.31
N VAL A 57 9.22 10.07 -18.01
CA VAL A 57 8.72 8.81 -17.44
C VAL A 57 8.51 7.80 -18.57
N GLU A 58 9.29 6.73 -18.58
CA GLU A 58 9.20 5.69 -19.59
C GLU A 58 8.09 4.68 -19.29
N PHE A 59 8.03 4.21 -18.04
CA PHE A 59 7.00 3.30 -17.58
C PHE A 59 6.67 3.49 -16.11
N VAL A 60 5.51 2.97 -15.71
CA VAL A 60 5.05 2.91 -14.32
C VAL A 60 4.95 1.44 -13.88
N GLY A 61 5.62 1.10 -12.78
CA GLY A 61 5.55 -0.19 -12.09
C GLY A 61 4.69 -0.10 -10.83
N SER A 62 4.23 -1.25 -10.32
CA SER A 62 3.46 -1.29 -9.07
C SER A 62 4.38 -1.29 -7.86
N HIS A 63 4.03 -0.49 -6.85
CA HIS A 63 4.64 -0.49 -5.52
C HIS A 63 3.65 -0.97 -4.42
N GLY A 64 2.63 -1.75 -4.82
CA GLY A 64 1.53 -2.18 -3.94
C GLY A 64 0.40 -1.15 -3.83
N THR A 65 -0.42 -1.26 -2.78
CA THR A 65 -1.48 -0.26 -2.48
C THR A 65 -1.04 0.82 -1.49
N ALA A 66 -0.25 0.42 -0.49
CA ALA A 66 0.06 1.19 0.72
C ALA A 66 1.54 1.07 1.12
N HIS A 67 2.42 1.17 0.12
CA HIS A 67 3.86 0.95 0.28
C HIS A 67 4.17 -0.38 1.00
N SER A 68 3.35 -1.42 0.86
CA SER A 68 3.72 -2.73 1.40
C SER A 68 3.00 -3.94 0.87
N ILE A 69 3.73 -4.99 0.45
CA ILE A 69 3.11 -6.20 -0.13
C ILE A 69 3.40 -7.47 0.67
N ALA A 70 4.67 -7.82 0.91
CA ALA A 70 5.05 -9.13 1.47
C ALA A 70 4.60 -9.34 2.92
N GLY A 71 4.54 -10.59 3.39
CA GLY A 71 4.15 -10.92 4.77
C GLY A 71 2.63 -10.96 4.98
N LEU A 72 1.87 -11.02 3.88
CA LEU A 72 0.41 -11.08 3.89
C LEU A 72 -0.09 -12.43 3.34
N PRO A 73 -1.38 -12.77 3.49
CA PRO A 73 -1.92 -13.91 2.77
C PRO A 73 -1.77 -13.70 1.26
N PRO A 74 -1.42 -14.73 0.46
CA PRO A 74 -1.11 -14.57 -0.96
C PRO A 74 -2.27 -13.98 -1.77
N GLU A 75 -3.53 -14.23 -1.37
CA GLU A 75 -4.67 -13.61 -2.03
C GLU A 75 -4.75 -12.09 -1.81
N ILE A 76 -4.23 -11.60 -0.68
CA ILE A 76 -4.17 -10.17 -0.37
C ILE A 76 -3.02 -9.50 -1.12
N GLU A 77 -1.85 -10.15 -1.16
CA GLU A 77 -0.71 -9.67 -1.96
C GLU A 77 -1.08 -9.54 -3.44
N ARG A 78 -1.81 -10.54 -3.96
CA ARG A 78 -2.36 -10.49 -5.32
C ARG A 78 -3.32 -9.32 -5.50
N LEU A 79 -4.24 -9.13 -4.56
CA LEU A 79 -5.21 -8.03 -4.60
C LEU A 79 -4.52 -6.67 -4.56
N GLN A 80 -3.46 -6.50 -3.77
CA GLN A 80 -2.68 -5.27 -3.72
C GLN A 80 -2.11 -4.91 -5.09
N ILE A 81 -1.46 -5.86 -5.76
CA ILE A 81 -0.89 -5.64 -7.09
C ILE A 81 -1.99 -5.38 -8.12
N GLU A 82 -3.07 -6.17 -8.11
CA GLU A 82 -4.19 -5.99 -9.04
C GLU A 82 -4.87 -4.63 -8.88
N TYR A 83 -5.10 -4.18 -7.64
CA TYR A 83 -5.72 -2.89 -7.38
C TYR A 83 -4.79 -1.72 -7.69
N SER A 84 -3.48 -1.86 -7.49
CA SER A 84 -2.48 -0.89 -7.98
C SER A 84 -2.57 -0.73 -9.51
N TRP A 85 -2.68 -1.84 -10.26
CA TRP A 85 -2.89 -1.77 -11.72
C TRP A 85 -4.24 -1.18 -12.13
N GLU A 86 -5.31 -1.47 -11.38
CA GLU A 86 -6.62 -0.86 -11.60
C GLU A 86 -6.58 0.65 -11.34
N PHE A 87 -5.91 1.10 -10.28
CA PHE A 87 -5.65 2.51 -9.99
C PHE A 87 -4.95 3.20 -11.16
N PHE A 88 -3.84 2.64 -11.65
CA PHE A 88 -3.13 3.21 -12.79
C PHE A 88 -4.02 3.35 -14.02
N LYS A 89 -4.90 2.38 -14.26
CA LYS A 89 -5.86 2.48 -15.35
C LYS A 89 -6.89 3.59 -15.13
N GLU A 90 -7.48 3.65 -13.94
CA GLU A 90 -8.44 4.69 -13.54
C GLU A 90 -7.81 6.10 -13.63
N GLN A 91 -6.50 6.21 -13.40
CA GLN A 91 -5.73 7.45 -13.45
C GLN A 91 -5.12 7.78 -14.82
N ASN A 92 -5.42 7.00 -15.87
CA ASN A 92 -4.88 7.16 -17.24
C ASN A 92 -3.36 6.97 -17.35
N LEU A 93 -2.78 6.13 -16.49
CA LEU A 93 -1.38 5.67 -16.57
C LEU A 93 -1.23 4.32 -17.32
N GLU A 94 -2.34 3.67 -17.72
CA GLU A 94 -2.35 2.40 -18.49
C GLU A 94 -1.37 2.38 -19.69
N PRO A 95 -1.17 3.47 -20.47
CA PRO A 95 -0.24 3.45 -21.59
C PRO A 95 1.23 3.14 -21.24
N GLY A 96 1.66 3.44 -20.01
CA GLY A 96 3.00 3.15 -19.53
C GLY A 96 3.08 2.08 -18.45
N LEU A 97 1.96 1.42 -18.11
CA LEU A 97 1.94 0.39 -17.09
C LEU A 97 2.74 -0.85 -17.52
N ARG A 98 3.76 -1.22 -16.73
CA ARG A 98 4.48 -2.49 -16.85
C ARG A 98 4.03 -3.46 -15.76
N LYS A 99 3.56 -4.63 -16.19
CA LYS A 99 3.03 -5.70 -15.30
C LYS A 99 4.02 -6.83 -15.06
N ASP A 100 5.15 -6.82 -15.75
CA ASP A 100 6.21 -7.82 -15.62
C ASP A 100 7.26 -7.44 -14.57
N VAL A 101 7.13 -6.26 -13.96
CA VAL A 101 8.02 -5.75 -12.91
C VAL A 101 7.22 -5.16 -11.75
N VAL A 102 7.70 -5.40 -10.52
CA VAL A 102 7.15 -4.88 -9.27
C VAL A 102 8.29 -4.46 -8.36
N SER A 103 8.05 -3.48 -7.49
CA SER A 103 8.93 -3.17 -6.37
C SER A 103 8.12 -3.47 -5.11
N PRO A 104 8.46 -4.46 -4.29
CA PRO A 104 7.87 -4.60 -2.97
C PRO A 104 8.35 -3.42 -2.12
N SER A 105 7.44 -2.86 -1.35
CA SER A 105 7.79 -1.98 -0.22
C SER A 105 7.23 -2.63 1.05
N ILE A 106 7.43 -2.14 2.28
CA ILE A 106 8.37 -1.08 2.69
C ILE A 106 9.75 -1.75 2.79
N GLU A 107 10.83 -1.00 2.55
CA GLU A 107 12.22 -1.51 2.66
C GLU A 107 12.50 -2.78 1.83
N TRP A 108 11.79 -2.97 0.72
CA TRP A 108 11.95 -4.09 -0.21
C TRP A 108 11.76 -5.51 0.35
N VAL A 109 11.11 -5.67 1.51
CA VAL A 109 10.79 -6.98 2.14
C VAL A 109 10.09 -7.93 1.14
N ILE A 110 10.60 -9.16 1.01
CA ILE A 110 10.07 -10.21 0.12
C ILE A 110 9.80 -11.48 0.94
N ASP A 111 8.75 -12.22 0.64
CA ASP A 111 8.53 -13.56 1.18
C ASP A 111 8.21 -14.58 0.07
N GLU A 112 8.07 -15.85 0.45
CA GLU A 112 7.78 -16.94 -0.49
C GLU A 112 6.40 -16.77 -1.15
N ASN A 113 5.41 -16.25 -0.43
CA ASN A 113 4.08 -15.96 -0.98
C ASN A 113 4.17 -14.92 -2.10
N PHE A 114 4.96 -13.87 -1.89
CA PHE A 114 5.14 -12.80 -2.85
C PHE A 114 5.81 -13.30 -4.13
N VAL A 115 6.80 -14.19 -4.02
CA VAL A 115 7.42 -14.85 -5.19
C VAL A 115 6.39 -15.69 -5.95
N HIS A 116 5.59 -16.49 -5.24
CA HIS A 116 4.52 -17.29 -5.84
C HIS A 116 3.48 -16.42 -6.57
N VAL A 117 3.00 -15.37 -5.90
CA VAL A 117 2.02 -14.40 -6.44
C VAL A 117 2.58 -13.68 -7.66
N CYS A 118 3.84 -13.25 -7.60
CA CYS A 118 4.54 -12.66 -8.75
C CYS A 118 4.48 -13.61 -9.94
N ARG A 119 4.80 -14.90 -9.72
CA ARG A 119 4.78 -15.89 -10.79
C ARG A 119 3.39 -16.10 -11.37
N GLU A 120 2.36 -16.22 -10.53
CA GLU A 120 0.96 -16.37 -10.97
C GLU A 120 0.47 -15.18 -11.80
N LEU A 121 0.87 -13.97 -11.43
CA LEU A 121 0.53 -12.74 -12.14
C LEU A 121 1.38 -12.51 -13.41
N GLY A 122 2.43 -13.31 -13.61
CA GLY A 122 3.36 -13.18 -14.74
C GLY A 122 4.41 -12.08 -14.56
N ILE A 123 4.60 -11.61 -13.33
CA ILE A 123 5.72 -10.76 -12.93
C ILE A 123 7.00 -11.59 -12.98
N LYS A 124 8.04 -11.03 -13.58
CA LYS A 124 9.35 -11.68 -13.77
C LYS A 124 10.46 -10.98 -13.00
N TRP A 125 10.27 -9.69 -12.74
CA TRP A 125 11.28 -8.81 -12.19
C TRP A 125 10.79 -8.21 -10.88
N ILE A 126 11.62 -8.29 -9.86
CA ILE A 126 11.44 -7.60 -8.60
C ILE A 126 12.56 -6.56 -8.51
N VAL A 127 12.23 -5.30 -8.26
CA VAL A 127 13.24 -4.28 -7.93
C VAL A 127 13.41 -4.28 -6.42
N SER A 128 14.61 -4.59 -5.92
CA SER A 128 14.90 -4.67 -4.48
C SER A 128 16.39 -4.45 -4.23
N GLY A 129 16.72 -3.72 -3.17
CA GLY A 129 18.10 -3.43 -2.77
C GLY A 129 18.69 -4.43 -1.80
N TYR A 130 17.98 -5.51 -1.47
CA TYR A 130 18.54 -6.53 -0.59
C TYR A 130 19.76 -7.21 -1.20
N ARG A 131 20.72 -7.39 -0.31
CA ARG A 131 21.96 -8.11 -0.51
C ARG A 131 21.69 -9.60 -0.50
N THR A 132 22.53 -10.35 -1.20
CA THR A 132 22.42 -11.81 -1.29
C THR A 132 22.34 -12.49 0.09
N TRP A 133 23.06 -11.99 1.10
CA TRP A 133 23.05 -12.55 2.45
C TRP A 133 21.92 -12.05 3.34
N GLU A 134 21.21 -10.97 2.97
CA GLU A 134 20.02 -10.52 3.70
C GLU A 134 18.82 -11.40 3.37
N PHE A 135 18.73 -11.86 2.12
CA PHE A 135 17.75 -12.87 1.73
C PHE A 135 17.91 -14.17 2.52
N ASN A 136 19.16 -14.60 2.75
CA ASN A 136 19.45 -15.83 3.51
C ASN A 136 20.91 -15.85 4.02
N PRO A 137 21.16 -15.56 5.31
CA PRO A 137 22.52 -15.48 5.85
C PRO A 137 23.24 -16.84 5.95
N GLU A 138 22.52 -17.96 6.00
CA GLU A 138 23.14 -19.29 6.15
C GLU A 138 23.62 -19.87 4.82
N LYS A 139 23.11 -19.37 3.70
CA LYS A 139 23.37 -19.86 2.35
C LYS A 139 24.27 -18.93 1.52
N VAL A 140 25.06 -18.06 2.16
CA VAL A 140 26.00 -17.16 1.48
C VAL A 140 26.69 -17.92 0.36
N VAL A 141 26.49 -17.43 -0.87
CA VAL A 141 27.11 -17.99 -2.07
C VAL A 141 28.61 -18.10 -1.77
N SER A 142 29.23 -19.19 -2.21
CA SER A 142 30.57 -19.67 -1.85
C SER A 142 31.75 -18.72 -2.17
N TRP A 143 31.52 -17.42 -2.36
CA TRP A 143 32.50 -16.35 -2.32
C TRP A 143 33.03 -16.25 -0.89
N GLN A 144 33.91 -17.18 -0.54
CA GLN A 144 34.47 -17.32 0.79
C GLN A 144 35.24 -16.08 1.21
N GLY A 145 34.76 -15.41 2.27
CA GLY A 145 35.57 -14.66 3.21
C GLY A 145 35.81 -13.20 2.85
N GLU A 146 35.51 -12.33 3.80
CA GLU A 146 35.50 -10.86 3.75
C GLU A 146 34.18 -10.28 3.24
N ASP A 147 33.69 -9.29 3.99
CA ASP A 147 32.44 -8.56 3.74
C ASP A 147 32.43 -8.08 2.28
N MET A 148 31.60 -8.70 1.42
CA MET A 148 31.42 -8.19 0.07
C MET A 148 30.98 -6.73 0.18
N ASP A 149 31.70 -5.85 -0.52
CA ASP A 149 31.33 -4.44 -0.68
C ASP A 149 29.84 -4.39 -1.11
N TYR A 150 29.01 -3.62 -0.39
CA TYR A 150 27.57 -3.50 -0.67
C TYR A 150 27.33 -3.16 -2.14
N LEU A 151 28.12 -2.22 -2.67
CA LEU A 151 28.02 -1.79 -4.06
C LEU A 151 28.41 -2.90 -5.04
N ALA A 152 29.27 -3.85 -4.64
CA ALA A 152 29.56 -5.03 -5.45
C ALA A 152 28.34 -5.97 -5.55
N ASP A 153 27.66 -6.24 -4.44
CA ASP A 153 26.48 -7.13 -4.44
C ASP A 153 25.29 -6.52 -5.19
N VAL A 154 25.09 -5.21 -5.08
CA VAL A 154 24.02 -4.46 -5.78
C VAL A 154 24.29 -4.34 -7.30
N LEU A 155 25.46 -4.76 -7.80
CA LEU A 155 25.70 -4.88 -9.24
C LEU A 155 25.30 -6.25 -9.81
N ILE A 156 24.92 -7.21 -8.94
CA ILE A 156 24.64 -8.59 -9.33
C ILE A 156 23.12 -8.85 -9.34
N VAL A 157 22.62 -9.27 -10.50
CA VAL A 157 21.26 -9.80 -10.68
C VAL A 157 21.12 -11.13 -9.94
N LYS A 158 20.08 -11.24 -9.11
CA LYS A 158 19.80 -12.47 -8.34
C LYS A 158 18.60 -13.21 -8.93
N LYS A 159 18.63 -14.53 -8.88
CA LYS A 159 17.49 -15.40 -9.24
C LYS A 159 16.87 -15.94 -7.96
N LEU A 160 15.60 -15.62 -7.69
CA LEU A 160 14.82 -16.29 -6.66
C LEU A 160 14.14 -17.50 -7.29
N ASP A 161 14.40 -18.70 -6.76
CA ASP A 161 13.84 -19.98 -7.22
C ASP A 161 13.22 -20.70 -6.03
N ILE A 162 12.02 -20.27 -5.66
CA ILE A 162 11.30 -20.74 -4.47
C ILE A 162 10.34 -21.85 -4.92
N ASP A 163 10.63 -23.09 -4.58
CA ASP A 163 9.82 -24.27 -4.94
C ASP A 163 9.48 -24.39 -6.44
N GLY A 164 10.35 -23.86 -7.32
CA GLY A 164 10.18 -23.86 -8.78
C GLY A 164 9.47 -22.63 -9.34
N ASP A 165 9.03 -21.70 -8.49
CA ASP A 165 8.61 -20.37 -8.90
C ASP A 165 9.83 -19.47 -9.04
N VAL A 166 10.08 -19.04 -10.28
CA VAL A 166 11.28 -18.28 -10.64
C VAL A 166 10.93 -16.83 -10.95
N VAL A 167 11.55 -15.92 -10.21
CA VAL A 167 11.59 -14.47 -10.46
C VAL A 167 13.02 -13.97 -10.30
N TYR A 168 13.33 -12.81 -10.87
CA TYR A 168 14.66 -12.22 -10.81
C TYR A 168 14.63 -10.89 -10.08
N VAL A 169 15.67 -10.63 -9.30
CA VAL A 169 15.85 -9.36 -8.61
C VAL A 169 16.73 -8.45 -9.46
N CYS A 170 16.15 -7.35 -9.91
CA CYS A 170 16.88 -6.19 -10.41
C CYS A 170 17.42 -5.43 -9.20
N PRO A 171 18.74 -5.39 -9.03
CA PRO A 171 19.30 -4.77 -7.85
C PRO A 171 19.21 -3.24 -7.96
N VAL A 172 18.90 -2.61 -6.84
CA VAL A 172 18.77 -1.16 -6.71
C VAL A 172 19.58 -0.66 -5.52
N ILE A 173 20.11 0.56 -5.62
CA ILE A 173 20.68 1.31 -4.49
C ILE A 173 19.89 2.61 -4.31
N ASP A 174 19.56 2.95 -3.07
CA ASP A 174 19.04 4.28 -2.75
C ASP A 174 20.13 5.34 -2.96
N PHE A 175 19.78 6.48 -3.56
CA PHE A 175 20.80 7.49 -3.87
C PHE A 175 21.40 8.15 -2.62
N GLY A 176 20.60 8.30 -1.56
CA GLY A 176 21.07 8.76 -0.26
C GLY A 176 22.06 7.76 0.34
N GLU A 177 21.73 6.47 0.33
CA GLU A 177 22.65 5.40 0.76
C GLU A 177 23.96 5.40 -0.04
N LEU A 178 23.90 5.52 -1.37
CA LEU A 178 25.10 5.60 -2.20
C LEU A 178 26.00 6.79 -1.81
N VAL A 179 25.40 7.95 -1.50
CA VAL A 179 26.14 9.13 -1.06
C VAL A 179 26.79 8.85 0.29
N ASP A 180 26.01 8.39 1.26
CA ASP A 180 26.48 8.14 2.63
C ASP A 180 27.58 7.06 2.68
N ASP A 181 27.42 5.98 1.93
CA ASP A 181 28.42 4.91 1.84
C ASP A 181 29.74 5.43 1.27
N VAL A 182 29.70 6.25 0.21
CA VAL A 182 30.90 6.87 -0.35
C VAL A 182 31.59 7.79 0.68
N GLU A 183 30.80 8.59 1.42
CA GLU A 183 31.33 9.48 2.46
C GLU A 183 32.00 8.72 3.62
N GLN A 184 31.37 7.62 4.06
CA GLN A 184 31.84 6.80 5.18
C GLN A 184 33.08 5.98 4.82
N ASP A 185 33.10 5.37 3.64
CA ASP A 185 34.11 4.39 3.27
C ASP A 185 35.34 4.98 2.56
N ILE A 186 35.13 6.02 1.74
CA ILE A 186 36.16 6.54 0.85
C ILE A 186 36.56 7.96 1.27
N GLY A 187 35.57 8.84 1.47
CA GLY A 187 35.76 10.24 1.80
C GLY A 187 34.69 11.14 1.16
N PRO A 188 34.81 12.48 1.27
CA PRO A 188 33.75 13.41 0.88
C PRO A 188 33.15 13.11 -0.50
N TYR A 189 31.83 13.16 -0.61
CA TYR A 189 31.16 12.79 -1.84
C TYR A 189 31.60 13.66 -3.02
N GLY A 190 31.99 13.03 -4.11
CA GLY A 190 32.55 13.68 -5.29
C GLY A 190 33.03 12.66 -6.33
N LEU A 191 33.35 13.14 -7.53
CA LEU A 191 33.68 12.29 -8.68
C LEU A 191 34.76 11.23 -8.36
N GLU A 192 35.86 11.63 -7.73
CA GLU A 192 36.99 10.71 -7.46
C GLU A 192 36.66 9.71 -6.35
N SER A 193 35.90 10.11 -5.32
CA SER A 193 35.44 9.20 -4.26
C SER A 193 34.46 8.17 -4.81
N LEU A 194 33.51 8.60 -5.63
CA LEU A 194 32.54 7.71 -6.29
C LEU A 194 33.23 6.74 -7.26
N LYS A 195 34.19 7.22 -8.05
CA LYS A 195 35.07 6.34 -8.85
C LYS A 195 35.82 5.33 -7.98
N GLY A 196 36.30 5.76 -6.82
CA GLY A 196 36.97 4.91 -5.85
C GLY A 196 36.07 3.77 -5.36
N ALA A 197 34.82 4.09 -5.01
CA ALA A 197 33.82 3.11 -4.59
C ALA A 197 33.50 2.10 -5.71
N PHE A 198 33.17 2.56 -6.92
CA PHE A 198 32.91 1.66 -8.04
C PHE A 198 34.14 0.83 -8.45
N ARG A 199 35.34 1.41 -8.37
CA ARG A 199 36.59 0.69 -8.59
C ARG A 199 36.71 -0.47 -7.62
N ARG A 200 36.53 -0.23 -6.32
CA ARG A 200 36.58 -1.25 -5.26
C ARG A 200 35.51 -2.33 -5.48
N ALA A 201 34.29 -1.94 -5.86
CA ALA A 201 33.20 -2.88 -6.13
C ALA A 201 33.53 -3.83 -7.30
N VAL A 202 33.95 -3.31 -8.45
CA VAL A 202 34.30 -4.14 -9.62
C VAL A 202 35.55 -4.98 -9.38
N GLU A 203 36.56 -4.44 -8.68
CA GLU A 203 37.74 -5.22 -8.26
C GLU A 203 37.34 -6.38 -7.35
N THR A 204 36.41 -6.16 -6.42
CA THR A 204 35.87 -7.21 -5.55
C THR A 204 35.21 -8.31 -6.37
N LEU A 205 34.31 -7.96 -7.29
CA LEU A 205 33.63 -8.92 -8.17
C LEU A 205 34.60 -9.74 -9.02
N LEU A 206 35.68 -9.13 -9.53
CA LEU A 206 36.73 -9.83 -10.28
C LEU A 206 37.55 -10.77 -9.37
N ASN A 207 37.92 -10.31 -8.18
CA ASN A 207 38.78 -11.04 -7.25
C ASN A 207 38.09 -12.28 -6.68
N VAL A 208 36.82 -12.15 -6.32
CA VAL A 208 36.02 -13.30 -5.86
C VAL A 208 35.65 -14.21 -7.04
N GLY A 209 35.77 -13.73 -8.27
CA GLY A 209 35.44 -14.48 -9.49
C GLY A 209 33.95 -14.50 -9.79
N ALA A 210 33.18 -13.57 -9.20
CA ALA A 210 31.77 -13.35 -9.49
C ALA A 210 31.59 -13.00 -10.96
N ILE A 211 32.42 -12.08 -11.47
CA ILE A 211 32.48 -11.78 -12.90
C ILE A 211 33.76 -12.32 -13.52
N LYS A 212 33.62 -12.97 -14.69
CA LYS A 212 34.77 -13.53 -15.41
C LYS A 212 35.28 -12.51 -16.40
N GLY A 213 36.54 -12.12 -16.25
CA GLY A 213 37.20 -11.23 -17.20
C GLY A 213 37.48 -11.81 -18.60
N ASN A 214 37.24 -13.11 -18.89
CA ASN A 214 37.83 -13.75 -20.08
C ASN A 214 36.93 -14.72 -20.86
N ASN A 215 36.65 -14.39 -22.12
CA ASN A 215 37.31 -14.95 -23.31
C ASN A 215 36.88 -14.19 -24.59
N ASP A 216 35.76 -13.47 -24.53
CA ASP A 216 35.28 -12.53 -25.57
C ASP A 216 35.24 -11.05 -25.10
N GLY A 217 35.64 -10.76 -23.85
CA GLY A 217 36.13 -9.44 -23.43
C GLY A 217 35.10 -8.40 -22.94
N LYS A 218 33.95 -8.80 -22.41
CA LYS A 218 32.97 -7.88 -21.80
C LYS A 218 32.22 -8.56 -20.65
N ALA A 219 31.97 -7.82 -19.56
CA ALA A 219 31.00 -8.17 -18.53
C ALA A 219 30.01 -7.03 -18.43
N ASP A 220 28.72 -7.33 -18.44
CA ASP A 220 27.65 -6.34 -18.35
C ASP A 220 27.02 -6.40 -16.95
N LEU A 221 26.99 -5.24 -16.30
CA LEU A 221 26.42 -5.05 -14.97
C LEU A 221 25.28 -4.04 -15.08
N VAL A 222 24.26 -4.20 -14.25
CA VAL A 222 23.10 -3.30 -14.22
C VAL A 222 22.94 -2.77 -12.81
N LEU A 223 22.85 -1.44 -12.70
CA LEU A 223 22.56 -0.73 -11.46
C LEU A 223 21.31 0.12 -11.64
N TRP A 224 20.31 -0.09 -10.80
CA TRP A 224 19.23 0.87 -10.63
C TRP A 224 19.58 1.80 -9.48
N VAL A 225 19.44 3.10 -9.71
CA VAL A 225 19.55 4.12 -8.66
C VAL A 225 18.14 4.58 -8.34
N LEU A 226 17.72 4.40 -7.09
CA LEU A 226 16.45 4.87 -6.53
C LEU A 226 16.57 6.34 -6.12
N ILE A 227 15.55 7.11 -6.49
CA ILE A 227 15.36 8.51 -6.08
C ILE A 227 13.95 8.65 -5.51
N HIS A 228 13.85 9.19 -4.31
CA HIS A 228 12.58 9.57 -3.69
C HIS A 228 12.34 11.09 -3.84
N PRO A 229 11.07 11.55 -3.97
CA PRO A 229 10.71 12.96 -3.96
C PRO A 229 11.23 13.74 -2.76
N TRP A 230 11.24 13.15 -1.56
CA TRP A 230 11.77 13.80 -0.35
C TRP A 230 13.28 14.05 -0.44
N GLN A 231 14.05 13.15 -1.07
CA GLN A 231 15.49 13.35 -1.27
C GLN A 231 15.78 14.59 -2.12
N LEU A 232 14.90 14.93 -3.07
CA LEU A 232 15.11 16.06 -3.97
C LEU A 232 15.13 17.42 -3.25
N VAL A 233 14.44 17.52 -2.11
CA VAL A 233 14.34 18.77 -1.32
C VAL A 233 15.22 18.78 -0.08
N GLU A 234 15.61 17.61 0.43
CA GLU A 234 16.42 17.49 1.62
C GLU A 234 17.93 17.53 1.33
N GLU A 235 18.70 18.03 2.29
CA GLU A 235 20.16 17.95 2.25
C GLU A 235 20.60 16.50 2.47
N MET A 236 21.52 15.99 1.63
CA MET A 236 22.00 14.61 1.74
C MET A 236 23.39 14.53 2.36
N GLY A 237 23.54 13.57 3.28
CA GLY A 237 24.78 13.31 4.00
C GLY A 237 25.33 14.55 4.69
N SER A 238 26.65 14.71 4.64
CA SER A 238 27.34 15.90 5.18
C SER A 238 27.61 16.99 4.12
N THR A 239 27.02 16.86 2.93
CA THR A 239 27.39 17.66 1.75
C THR A 239 26.88 19.11 1.79
N GLY A 240 25.81 19.37 2.56
CA GLY A 240 25.10 20.66 2.56
C GLY A 240 24.46 21.02 1.20
N ARG A 241 24.20 20.01 0.36
CA ARG A 241 23.56 20.12 -0.96
C ARG A 241 22.33 19.23 -1.01
N THR A 242 21.35 19.62 -1.81
CA THR A 242 20.11 18.83 -1.96
C THR A 242 20.33 17.58 -2.81
N GLY A 243 19.37 16.65 -2.74
CA GLY A 243 19.19 15.54 -3.69
C GLY A 243 19.40 15.94 -5.13
N LEU A 244 18.63 16.94 -5.55
CA LEU A 244 18.60 17.39 -6.93
C LEU A 244 19.99 17.80 -7.43
N ASP A 245 20.71 18.61 -6.66
CA ASP A 245 22.05 19.09 -7.03
C ASP A 245 23.04 17.95 -7.27
N LEU A 246 22.97 16.90 -6.44
CA LEU A 246 23.88 15.76 -6.46
C LEU A 246 23.50 14.75 -7.56
N ILE A 247 22.21 14.51 -7.78
CA ILE A 247 21.70 13.63 -8.84
C ILE A 247 22.03 14.21 -10.22
N GLU A 248 21.78 15.50 -10.42
CA GLU A 248 22.11 16.14 -11.69
C GLU A 248 23.60 16.05 -12.01
N GLU A 249 24.44 16.23 -10.99
CA GLU A 249 25.89 16.14 -11.13
C GLU A 249 26.34 14.70 -11.44
N PHE A 250 25.79 13.70 -10.74
CA PHE A 250 26.02 12.28 -11.02
C PHE A 250 25.67 11.93 -12.48
N ILE A 251 24.47 12.33 -12.94
CA ILE A 251 24.04 12.10 -14.33
C ILE A 251 24.96 12.80 -15.33
N ARG A 252 25.41 14.02 -15.02
CA ARG A 252 26.39 14.75 -15.86
C ARG A 252 27.71 13.98 -15.95
N TRP A 253 28.21 13.41 -14.86
CA TRP A 253 29.45 12.62 -14.87
C TRP A 253 29.33 11.35 -15.71
N VAL A 254 28.18 10.66 -15.68
CA VAL A 254 27.92 9.50 -16.53
C VAL A 254 27.88 9.93 -18.00
N LYS A 255 27.07 10.92 -18.36
CA LYS A 255 26.91 11.36 -19.76
C LYS A 255 28.20 11.89 -20.39
N SER A 256 29.09 12.50 -19.61
CA SER A 256 30.36 13.00 -20.13
C SER A 256 31.46 11.94 -20.19
N GLY A 257 31.20 10.71 -19.73
CA GLY A 257 32.22 9.67 -19.53
C GLY A 257 33.22 10.06 -18.42
N SER A 258 32.88 11.04 -17.58
CA SER A 258 33.77 11.47 -16.50
C SER A 258 33.85 10.43 -15.42
N LEU A 259 32.82 9.58 -15.22
CA LEU A 259 32.81 8.51 -14.23
C LEU A 259 33.63 7.29 -14.67
N ASP A 260 33.89 7.12 -15.96
CA ASP A 260 34.68 6.00 -16.51
C ASP A 260 36.08 5.90 -15.90
N PHE A 261 36.58 4.67 -15.82
CA PHE A 261 37.92 4.39 -15.32
C PHE A 261 38.54 3.12 -15.93
N THR A 262 39.83 2.92 -15.67
CA THR A 262 40.55 1.70 -16.06
C THR A 262 41.07 0.98 -14.82
N LEU A 263 40.72 -0.29 -14.68
CA LEU A 263 41.21 -1.21 -13.67
C LEU A 263 42.54 -1.84 -14.10
N TYR A 264 43.49 -1.91 -13.17
CA TYR A 264 44.84 -2.46 -13.39
C TYR A 264 45.55 -1.94 -14.64
N GLY A 265 45.15 -0.75 -15.13
CA GLY A 265 45.67 -0.13 -16.35
C GLY A 265 45.27 -0.82 -17.67
N VAL A 266 44.40 -1.85 -17.65
CA VAL A 266 44.07 -2.63 -18.86
C VAL A 266 42.60 -3.01 -19.04
N ILE A 267 41.78 -3.03 -17.96
CA ILE A 267 40.36 -3.38 -18.06
C ILE A 267 39.55 -2.06 -18.02
N PRO A 268 38.95 -1.62 -19.15
CA PRO A 268 38.11 -0.44 -19.16
C PRO A 268 36.77 -0.72 -18.48
N VAL A 269 36.29 0.23 -17.69
CA VAL A 269 34.94 0.24 -17.11
C VAL A 269 34.25 1.51 -17.60
N HIS A 270 33.11 1.30 -18.26
CA HIS A 270 32.31 2.37 -18.89
C HIS A 270 30.95 2.44 -18.22
N PHE A 271 30.47 3.66 -17.96
CA PHE A 271 29.14 3.91 -17.43
C PHE A 271 28.25 4.47 -18.53
N GLU A 272 27.11 3.83 -18.73
CA GLU A 272 26.12 4.23 -19.71
C GLU A 272 24.77 4.43 -19.01
N LEU A 273 24.10 5.54 -19.33
CA LEU A 273 22.76 5.82 -18.83
C LEU A 273 21.75 5.24 -19.81
N GLU A 274 21.31 4.02 -19.53
CA GLU A 274 20.37 3.29 -20.37
C GLU A 274 18.90 3.57 -20.02
N ARG A 275 18.02 3.23 -20.96
CA ARG A 275 16.58 3.35 -20.74
C ARG A 275 16.09 2.26 -19.80
N PRO A 276 15.14 2.54 -18.90
CA PRO A 276 14.64 1.55 -17.95
C PRO A 276 14.16 0.23 -18.59
N SER A 277 13.49 0.27 -19.75
CA SER A 277 13.06 -0.98 -20.43
C SER A 277 14.23 -1.78 -21.00
N GLU A 278 15.25 -1.09 -21.53
CA GLU A 278 16.47 -1.72 -22.05
C GLU A 278 17.26 -2.37 -20.92
N CYS A 279 17.29 -1.75 -19.72
CA CYS A 279 17.84 -2.39 -18.52
C CYS A 279 17.09 -3.68 -18.16
N LEU A 280 15.75 -3.70 -18.18
CA LEU A 280 14.98 -4.93 -17.90
C LEU A 280 15.23 -6.02 -18.96
N GLU A 281 15.39 -5.64 -20.22
CA GLU A 281 15.77 -6.57 -21.29
C GLU A 281 17.17 -7.14 -21.05
N LEU A 282 18.15 -6.31 -20.68
CA LEU A 282 19.50 -6.76 -20.35
C LEU A 282 19.53 -7.70 -19.13
N VAL A 283 18.80 -7.37 -18.06
CA VAL A 283 18.66 -8.26 -16.89
C VAL A 283 18.11 -9.61 -17.33
N ARG A 284 17.17 -9.64 -18.27
CA ARG A 284 16.65 -10.89 -18.83
C ARG A 284 17.71 -11.68 -19.58
N GLU A 285 18.48 -11.02 -20.43
CA GLU A 285 19.52 -11.69 -21.20
C GLU A 285 20.63 -12.23 -20.30
N ILE A 286 21.02 -11.48 -19.28
CA ILE A 286 21.96 -11.89 -18.21
C ILE A 286 21.42 -13.13 -17.51
N ALA A 287 20.16 -13.11 -17.07
CA ALA A 287 19.52 -14.21 -16.38
C ALA A 287 19.40 -15.49 -17.23
N GLU A 288 19.09 -15.35 -18.52
CA GLU A 288 18.96 -16.48 -19.44
C GLU A 288 20.33 -17.04 -19.89
N ASN A 289 21.40 -16.22 -19.87
CA ASN A 289 22.73 -16.59 -20.36
C ASN A 289 23.89 -15.98 -19.52
N PRO A 290 24.02 -16.31 -18.21
CA PRO A 290 24.97 -15.63 -17.32
C PRO A 290 26.43 -15.72 -17.79
N ASP A 291 26.85 -16.86 -18.33
CA ASP A 291 28.21 -17.03 -18.88
C ASP A 291 28.50 -16.12 -20.09
N ALA A 292 27.49 -15.78 -20.90
CA ALA A 292 27.65 -14.92 -22.08
C ALA A 292 27.85 -13.43 -21.70
N TYR A 293 27.29 -13.02 -20.57
CA TYR A 293 27.40 -11.65 -20.04
C TYR A 293 28.46 -11.54 -18.94
N GLY A 294 29.22 -12.62 -18.69
CA GLY A 294 30.28 -12.66 -17.68
C GLY A 294 29.75 -12.50 -16.25
N HIS A 295 28.49 -12.86 -16.00
CA HIS A 295 27.76 -12.65 -14.75
C HIS A 295 27.66 -13.95 -13.94
N PRO A 296 27.66 -13.92 -12.59
CA PRO A 296 27.52 -15.13 -11.78
C PRO A 296 26.07 -15.66 -11.83
N ASP A 297 25.92 -16.98 -11.66
CA ASP A 297 24.62 -17.61 -11.36
C ASP A 297 24.39 -17.56 -9.84
N VAL A 298 23.71 -16.51 -9.38
CA VAL A 298 23.29 -16.34 -7.99
C VAL A 298 21.84 -16.77 -7.87
N THR A 299 21.61 -17.98 -7.37
CA THR A 299 20.28 -18.50 -7.10
C THR A 299 20.02 -18.55 -5.59
N ILE A 300 18.92 -17.94 -5.15
CA ILE A 300 18.40 -17.95 -3.79
C ILE A 300 17.17 -18.87 -3.80
N SER A 301 17.21 -19.94 -3.00
CA SER A 301 16.15 -20.96 -3.00
C SER A 301 15.18 -20.86 -1.82
N ASP A 302 15.57 -20.14 -0.77
CA ASP A 302 14.81 -19.99 0.46
C ASP A 302 15.02 -18.56 0.97
N LEU A 303 14.01 -17.99 1.61
CA LEU A 303 14.01 -16.62 2.13
C LEU A 303 13.89 -16.62 3.67
N ASP A 304 14.79 -15.89 4.34
CA ASP A 304 14.75 -15.71 5.79
C ASP A 304 14.09 -14.38 6.15
N TRP A 305 12.79 -14.46 6.46
CA TRP A 305 11.97 -13.32 6.85
C TRP A 305 12.60 -12.47 7.96
N THR A 306 13.10 -13.10 9.03
CA THR A 306 13.67 -12.38 10.18
C THR A 306 14.91 -11.59 9.77
N SER A 307 15.77 -12.19 8.95
CA SER A 307 16.99 -11.55 8.47
C SER A 307 16.70 -10.34 7.59
N MET A 308 15.71 -10.45 6.69
CA MET A 308 15.27 -9.31 5.87
C MET A 308 14.67 -8.19 6.72
N VAL A 309 13.79 -8.51 7.68
CA VAL A 309 13.22 -7.52 8.61
C VAL A 309 14.33 -6.78 9.38
N HIS A 310 15.33 -7.49 9.89
CA HIS A 310 16.45 -6.86 10.61
C HIS A 310 17.39 -6.07 9.70
N ALA A 311 17.60 -6.53 8.47
CA ALA A 311 18.39 -5.83 7.46
C ALA A 311 17.83 -4.45 7.12
N SER A 312 16.51 -4.31 7.18
CA SER A 312 15.77 -3.06 6.98
C SER A 312 15.68 -2.20 8.25
N ASP A 313 16.46 -2.50 9.29
CA ASP A 313 16.38 -1.86 10.61
C ASP A 313 14.97 -1.91 11.26
N LEU A 314 14.16 -2.89 10.85
CA LEU A 314 12.82 -3.13 11.39
C LEU A 314 12.85 -4.16 12.52
N ARG A 315 11.71 -4.30 13.22
CA ARG A 315 11.52 -5.19 14.35
C ARG A 315 10.52 -6.28 14.00
N THR A 316 10.87 -7.51 14.37
CA THR A 316 9.96 -8.65 14.24
C THR A 316 8.73 -8.49 15.14
N VAL A 317 7.64 -9.21 14.86
CA VAL A 317 6.45 -9.16 15.71
C VAL A 317 6.74 -9.60 17.15
N GLU A 318 7.65 -10.56 17.36
CA GLU A 318 8.05 -11.00 18.70
C GLU A 318 8.80 -9.91 19.49
N GLU A 319 9.55 -9.05 18.80
CA GLU A 319 10.24 -7.91 19.40
C GLU A 319 9.25 -6.78 19.71
N LEU A 320 8.35 -6.50 18.77
CA LEU A 320 7.27 -5.54 18.94
C LEU A 320 6.36 -5.93 20.10
N GLU A 321 6.03 -7.21 20.27
CA GLU A 321 5.13 -7.68 21.34
C GLU A 321 5.68 -7.37 22.74
N LYS A 322 7.00 -7.41 22.90
CA LYS A 322 7.65 -7.09 24.18
C LYS A 322 7.52 -5.61 24.55
N LYS A 323 7.51 -4.72 23.55
CA LYS A 323 7.49 -3.26 23.73
C LYS A 323 6.06 -2.67 23.63
N TYR A 324 5.24 -3.24 22.77
CA TYR A 324 3.90 -2.77 22.38
C TYR A 324 2.86 -3.92 22.36
N PRO A 325 2.63 -4.62 23.50
CA PRO A 325 1.80 -5.82 23.54
C PRO A 325 0.34 -5.58 23.10
N GLU A 326 -0.22 -4.40 23.37
CA GLU A 326 -1.59 -4.06 22.98
C GLU A 326 -1.73 -3.88 21.47
N ILE A 327 -0.79 -3.15 20.84
CA ILE A 327 -0.75 -2.94 19.39
C ILE A 327 -0.62 -4.29 18.67
N VAL A 328 0.34 -5.13 19.10
CA VAL A 328 0.55 -6.44 18.49
C VAL A 328 -0.66 -7.35 18.67
N LYS A 329 -1.33 -7.30 19.83
CA LYS A 329 -2.56 -8.07 20.05
C LYS A 329 -3.66 -7.65 19.06
N LEU A 330 -3.91 -6.35 18.90
CA LEU A 330 -4.91 -5.85 17.94
C LEU A 330 -4.57 -6.24 16.50
N TRP A 331 -3.30 -6.08 16.12
CA TRP A 331 -2.82 -6.48 14.80
C TRP A 331 -3.00 -7.98 14.54
N ARG A 332 -2.65 -8.86 15.50
CA ARG A 332 -2.86 -10.31 15.37
C ARG A 332 -4.34 -10.65 15.22
N GLU A 333 -5.21 -10.04 16.01
CA GLU A 333 -6.66 -10.24 15.89
C GLU A 333 -7.18 -9.82 14.50
N GLY A 334 -6.68 -8.72 13.93
CA GLY A 334 -6.98 -8.30 12.56
C GLY A 334 -6.46 -9.28 11.52
N MET A 335 -5.18 -9.68 11.60
CA MET A 335 -4.56 -10.65 10.69
C MET A 335 -5.25 -12.02 10.71
N ASP A 336 -5.73 -12.48 11.88
CA ASP A 336 -6.49 -13.73 11.99
C ASP A 336 -7.81 -13.65 11.22
N VAL A 337 -8.52 -12.51 11.32
CA VAL A 337 -9.74 -12.27 10.53
C VAL A 337 -9.41 -12.18 9.05
N LEU A 338 -8.39 -11.41 8.65
CA LEU A 338 -7.94 -11.28 7.26
C LEU A 338 -7.64 -12.64 6.65
N LYS A 339 -6.82 -13.47 7.31
CA LYS A 339 -6.49 -14.84 6.87
C LYS A 339 -7.74 -15.70 6.69
N SER A 340 -8.75 -15.56 7.56
CA SER A 340 -9.99 -16.33 7.45
C SER A 340 -10.86 -15.94 6.26
N ILE A 341 -10.76 -14.69 5.77
CA ILE A 341 -11.62 -14.18 4.69
C ILE A 341 -10.90 -14.02 3.34
N ALA A 342 -9.57 -13.90 3.33
CA ALA A 342 -8.75 -13.62 2.15
C ALA A 342 -9.09 -14.50 0.92
N PRO A 343 -9.24 -15.84 1.04
CA PRO A 343 -9.58 -16.70 -0.11
C PRO A 343 -10.95 -16.42 -0.75
N ARG A 344 -11.80 -15.64 -0.07
CA ARG A 344 -13.17 -15.31 -0.50
C ARG A 344 -13.28 -13.88 -1.02
N LEU A 345 -12.34 -12.98 -0.69
CA LEU A 345 -12.44 -11.56 -1.04
C LEU A 345 -12.47 -11.30 -2.55
N GLN A 346 -11.74 -12.10 -3.35
CA GLN A 346 -11.78 -12.00 -4.82
C GLN A 346 -13.21 -12.12 -5.40
N ARG A 347 -14.11 -12.84 -4.72
CA ARG A 347 -15.50 -13.03 -5.17
C ARG A 347 -16.35 -11.77 -5.02
N LEU A 348 -15.89 -10.83 -4.21
CA LEU A 348 -16.55 -9.55 -3.96
C LEU A 348 -16.07 -8.46 -4.93
N LYS A 349 -15.05 -8.71 -5.76
CA LYS A 349 -14.64 -7.78 -6.83
C LYS A 349 -15.82 -7.46 -7.74
N ARG A 350 -15.96 -6.19 -8.12
CA ARG A 350 -17.03 -5.67 -8.98
C ARG A 350 -18.45 -5.87 -8.41
N THR A 351 -18.58 -6.09 -7.11
CA THR A 351 -19.86 -6.03 -6.40
C THR A 351 -20.01 -4.66 -5.71
N GLU A 352 -21.15 -4.41 -5.07
CA GLU A 352 -21.34 -3.21 -4.25
C GLU A 352 -20.37 -3.11 -3.07
N LEU A 353 -19.72 -4.22 -2.69
CA LEU A 353 -18.74 -4.28 -1.60
C LEU A 353 -17.30 -4.11 -2.05
N ASP A 354 -17.00 -4.08 -3.36
CA ASP A 354 -15.64 -3.93 -3.87
C ASP A 354 -14.90 -2.70 -3.28
N PRO A 355 -15.55 -1.54 -3.08
CA PRO A 355 -14.89 -0.42 -2.41
C PRO A 355 -14.43 -0.72 -0.97
N LEU A 356 -15.19 -1.51 -0.21
CA LEU A 356 -14.78 -1.93 1.13
C LEU A 356 -13.62 -2.93 1.08
N VAL A 357 -13.59 -3.80 0.06
CA VAL A 357 -12.45 -4.71 -0.15
C VAL A 357 -11.20 -3.90 -0.50
N ARG A 358 -11.31 -2.91 -1.40
CA ARG A 358 -10.23 -1.99 -1.74
C ARG A 358 -9.71 -1.26 -0.51
N ASP A 359 -10.60 -0.74 0.32
CA ASP A 359 -10.24 -0.02 1.54
C ASP A 359 -9.51 -0.93 2.56
N VAL A 360 -10.02 -2.14 2.79
CA VAL A 360 -9.35 -3.12 3.67
C VAL A 360 -7.98 -3.53 3.14
N VAL A 361 -7.85 -3.72 1.82
CA VAL A 361 -6.57 -4.08 1.18
C VAL A 361 -5.58 -2.92 1.27
N LEU A 362 -6.03 -1.69 1.00
CA LEU A 362 -5.25 -0.47 1.19
C LEU A 362 -4.77 -0.34 2.64
N ARG A 363 -5.64 -0.63 3.62
CA ARG A 363 -5.33 -0.54 5.05
C ARG A 363 -4.59 -1.73 5.64
N THR A 364 -4.25 -2.72 4.82
CA THR A 364 -3.64 -3.93 5.34
C THR A 364 -2.27 -3.61 5.92
N VAL A 365 -2.02 -4.06 7.14
CA VAL A 365 -0.76 -3.87 7.88
C VAL A 365 -0.04 -5.21 7.97
N ASN A 366 1.07 -5.38 7.28
CA ASN A 366 1.99 -6.50 7.51
C ASN A 366 2.93 -6.22 8.70
N GLU A 367 3.83 -7.15 9.02
CA GLU A 367 4.76 -6.98 10.14
C GLU A 367 5.75 -5.82 9.92
N ALA A 368 6.23 -5.62 8.69
CA ALA A 368 7.15 -4.53 8.36
C ALA A 368 6.49 -3.15 8.58
N GLN A 369 5.28 -2.94 8.05
CA GLN A 369 4.48 -1.75 8.30
C GLN A 369 4.18 -1.57 9.80
N LEU A 370 3.86 -2.65 10.53
CA LEU A 370 3.64 -2.58 11.97
C LEU A 370 4.88 -2.05 12.69
N SER A 371 6.09 -2.47 12.29
CA SER A 371 7.34 -1.98 12.87
C SER A 371 7.51 -0.47 12.70
N CYS A 372 7.18 0.06 11.52
CA CYS A 372 7.26 1.48 11.20
C CYS A 372 6.18 2.29 11.95
N MET A 373 4.95 1.77 12.01
CA MET A 373 3.80 2.51 12.53
C MET A 373 3.59 2.38 14.05
N CYS A 374 4.23 1.42 14.73
CA CYS A 374 3.95 1.14 16.15
C CYS A 374 4.28 2.30 17.10
N GLU A 375 5.08 3.27 16.66
CA GLU A 375 5.41 4.49 17.41
C GLU A 375 4.52 5.68 17.04
N SER A 376 3.71 5.57 15.99
CA SER A 376 2.86 6.65 15.49
C SER A 376 1.66 6.91 16.41
N GLU A 377 1.35 8.19 16.61
CA GLU A 377 0.09 8.58 17.25
C GLU A 377 -1.09 8.08 16.40
N GLY A 378 -2.06 7.41 17.04
CA GLY A 378 -3.26 6.91 16.35
C GLY A 378 -3.19 5.49 15.77
N ILE A 379 -2.05 4.77 15.88
CA ILE A 379 -1.94 3.39 15.38
C ILE A 379 -3.00 2.43 15.97
N ILE A 380 -3.35 2.57 17.25
CA ILE A 380 -4.41 1.78 17.88
C ILE A 380 -5.74 2.01 17.17
N GLN A 381 -6.12 3.28 16.97
CA GLN A 381 -7.35 3.64 16.27
C GLN A 381 -7.35 3.13 14.82
N TYR A 382 -6.21 3.23 14.12
CA TYR A 382 -6.06 2.70 12.76
C TYR A 382 -6.32 1.19 12.71
N LEU A 383 -5.68 0.42 13.60
CA LEU A 383 -5.85 -1.04 13.67
C LEU A 383 -7.27 -1.43 14.10
N GLU A 384 -7.91 -0.66 14.98
CA GLU A 384 -9.30 -0.89 15.38
C GLU A 384 -10.28 -0.68 14.23
N VAL A 385 -10.10 0.38 13.42
CA VAL A 385 -10.91 0.64 12.22
C VAL A 385 -10.74 -0.51 11.22
N TRP A 386 -9.49 -0.82 10.88
CA TRP A 386 -9.17 -1.90 9.94
C TRP A 386 -9.76 -3.24 10.37
N LYS A 387 -9.59 -3.61 11.64
CA LYS A 387 -10.20 -4.82 12.21
C LYS A 387 -11.73 -4.77 12.15
N ALA A 388 -12.36 -3.64 12.44
CA ALA A 388 -13.81 -3.50 12.38
C ALA A 388 -14.35 -3.71 10.95
N GLU A 389 -13.65 -3.23 9.93
CA GLU A 389 -13.98 -3.43 8.52
C GLU A 389 -13.81 -4.89 8.08
N LEU A 390 -12.71 -5.52 8.51
CA LEU A 390 -12.46 -6.95 8.30
C LEU A 390 -13.57 -7.82 8.88
N GLU A 391 -13.98 -7.53 10.12
CA GLU A 391 -15.07 -8.25 10.78
C GLU A 391 -16.41 -8.06 10.04
N LEU A 392 -16.69 -6.87 9.50
CA LEU A 392 -17.90 -6.64 8.70
C LEU A 392 -17.90 -7.47 7.43
N LEU A 393 -16.77 -7.52 6.71
CA LEU A 393 -16.62 -8.38 5.54
C LEU A 393 -16.79 -9.85 5.91
N ARG A 394 -16.21 -10.30 7.03
CA ARG A 394 -16.39 -11.67 7.54
C ARG A 394 -17.86 -11.95 7.80
N ASP A 395 -18.54 -11.09 8.53
CA ASP A 395 -19.94 -11.28 8.92
C ASP A 395 -20.86 -11.33 7.68
N TYR A 396 -20.59 -10.51 6.67
CA TYR A 396 -21.27 -10.59 5.38
C TYR A 396 -20.99 -11.91 4.66
N LEU A 397 -19.72 -12.32 4.56
CA LEU A 397 -19.31 -13.55 3.87
C LEU A 397 -19.82 -14.82 4.54
N ASP A 398 -20.00 -14.78 5.85
CA ASP A 398 -20.56 -15.88 6.66
C ASP A 398 -22.10 -15.87 6.66
N GLY A 399 -22.73 -14.82 6.12
CA GLY A 399 -24.19 -14.65 6.04
C GLY A 399 -24.84 -14.23 7.36
N SER A 400 -24.07 -13.76 8.35
CA SER A 400 -24.60 -13.20 9.60
C SER A 400 -25.02 -11.74 9.46
N ALA A 401 -24.46 -11.04 8.48
CA ALA A 401 -24.87 -9.71 8.04
C ALA A 401 -25.34 -9.70 6.58
N SER A 402 -26.21 -8.76 6.23
CA SER A 402 -26.66 -8.50 4.86
C SER A 402 -26.53 -7.02 4.53
N LEU A 403 -26.07 -6.70 3.32
CA LEU A 403 -26.04 -5.32 2.83
C LEU A 403 -27.47 -4.84 2.60
N LEU A 404 -27.86 -3.74 3.25
CA LEU A 404 -29.20 -3.15 3.15
C LEU A 404 -29.28 -2.09 2.07
N THR A 405 -28.36 -1.14 2.12
CA THR A 405 -28.39 0.05 1.28
C THR A 405 -26.97 0.56 1.07
N THR A 406 -26.81 1.26 -0.05
CA THR A 406 -25.65 2.07 -0.34
C THR A 406 -26.14 3.49 -0.58
N SER A 407 -25.80 4.42 0.30
CA SER A 407 -25.96 5.84 0.00
C SER A 407 -24.63 6.37 -0.54
N ALA A 408 -24.69 7.23 -1.55
CA ALA A 408 -23.53 7.90 -2.07
C ALA A 408 -23.91 9.35 -2.36
N ASP A 409 -23.04 10.28 -1.97
CA ASP A 409 -23.09 11.66 -2.41
C ASP A 409 -21.93 11.94 -3.39
N ASP A 410 -21.72 13.20 -3.76
CA ASP A 410 -20.66 13.58 -4.70
C ASP A 410 -19.26 13.24 -4.19
N ASN A 411 -19.07 13.00 -2.89
CA ASN A 411 -17.77 12.87 -2.25
C ASN A 411 -17.57 11.54 -1.51
N HIS A 412 -18.63 10.81 -1.15
CA HIS A 412 -18.53 9.63 -0.27
C HIS A 412 -19.52 8.53 -0.62
N ARG A 413 -19.25 7.33 -0.10
CA ARG A 413 -20.13 6.15 -0.16
C ARG A 413 -20.27 5.53 1.22
N VAL A 414 -21.50 5.27 1.65
CA VAL A 414 -21.80 4.57 2.91
C VAL A 414 -22.36 3.20 2.58
N LEU A 415 -21.80 2.15 3.17
CA LEU A 415 -22.34 0.80 3.10
C LEU A 415 -22.97 0.43 4.44
N VAL A 416 -24.26 0.07 4.43
CA VAL A 416 -25.00 -0.28 5.65
C VAL A 416 -25.32 -1.76 5.67
N PHE A 417 -24.93 -2.42 6.75
CA PHE A 417 -25.14 -3.83 7.03
C PHE A 417 -26.18 -4.01 8.12
N GLN A 418 -27.03 -5.02 7.98
CA GLN A 418 -27.97 -5.45 9.01
C GLN A 418 -27.72 -6.90 9.41
N TYR A 419 -27.81 -7.13 10.71
CA TYR A 419 -27.71 -8.43 11.34
C TYR A 419 -29.09 -9.00 11.65
N SER A 420 -29.17 -10.33 11.67
CA SER A 420 -30.43 -11.04 11.95
C SER A 420 -31.05 -10.74 13.32
N ASP A 421 -30.25 -10.29 14.29
CA ASP A 421 -30.69 -9.94 15.64
C ASP A 421 -31.15 -8.47 15.78
N GLY A 422 -31.19 -7.74 14.65
CA GLY A 422 -31.51 -6.30 14.59
C GLY A 422 -30.30 -5.38 14.80
N GLY A 423 -29.08 -5.94 14.94
CA GLY A 423 -27.84 -5.17 14.91
C GLY A 423 -27.62 -4.52 13.55
N ILE A 424 -26.87 -3.42 13.54
CA ILE A 424 -26.61 -2.61 12.36
C ILE A 424 -25.16 -2.15 12.40
N ALA A 425 -24.53 -2.11 11.24
CA ALA A 425 -23.24 -1.49 11.07
C ALA A 425 -23.20 -0.64 9.79
N ALA A 426 -22.38 0.40 9.80
CA ALA A 426 -22.13 1.23 8.64
C ALA A 426 -20.64 1.50 8.52
N VAL A 427 -20.11 1.40 7.30
CA VAL A 427 -18.76 1.84 6.97
C VAL A 427 -18.84 3.02 6.02
N PHE A 428 -17.97 3.99 6.25
CA PHE A 428 -17.91 5.23 5.51
C PHE A 428 -16.69 5.17 4.61
N LEU A 429 -16.91 5.18 3.30
CA LEU A 429 -15.86 5.08 2.31
C LEU A 429 -15.74 6.41 1.57
N ASP A 430 -14.51 6.79 1.29
CA ASP A 430 -14.25 7.90 0.38
C ASP A 430 -14.64 7.51 -1.05
N ARG A 431 -15.06 8.49 -1.86
CA ARG A 431 -15.31 8.26 -3.29
C ARG A 431 -14.03 7.85 -4.01
N ASN A 432 -12.91 8.45 -3.61
CA ASN A 432 -11.59 8.05 -4.04
C ASN A 432 -11.14 6.91 -3.15
N TRP A 433 -11.25 5.67 -3.63
CA TRP A 433 -10.99 4.48 -2.82
C TRP A 433 -9.54 4.36 -2.32
N TRP A 434 -8.62 5.12 -2.89
CA TRP A 434 -7.23 5.24 -2.42
C TRP A 434 -7.07 6.21 -1.24
N CYS A 435 -8.16 6.84 -0.81
CA CYS A 435 -8.25 7.55 0.47
C CYS A 435 -8.90 6.62 1.49
N PRO A 436 -8.18 6.23 2.56
CA PRO A 436 -8.72 5.31 3.55
C PRO A 436 -10.00 5.83 4.22
N SER A 437 -10.91 4.91 4.53
CA SER A 437 -12.19 5.08 5.24
C SER A 437 -12.03 5.83 6.55
N PRO A 438 -12.82 6.87 6.86
CA PRO A 438 -12.74 7.52 8.15
C PRO A 438 -13.16 6.64 9.35
N GLY A 439 -13.88 5.55 9.14
CA GLY A 439 -14.24 4.64 10.23
C GLY A 439 -15.55 3.87 10.07
N VAL A 440 -15.92 3.20 11.15
CA VAL A 440 -17.07 2.29 11.23
C VAL A 440 -17.98 2.72 12.38
N VAL A 441 -19.29 2.67 12.15
CA VAL A 441 -20.31 2.77 13.19
C VAL A 441 -20.97 1.42 13.36
N ARG A 442 -21.12 0.97 14.61
CA ARG A 442 -21.93 -0.20 14.95
C ARG A 442 -22.98 0.19 15.97
N GLY A 443 -24.12 -0.49 15.94
CA GLY A 443 -25.14 -0.26 16.92
C GLY A 443 -26.32 -1.20 16.80
N LYS A 444 -27.32 -0.93 17.60
CA LYS A 444 -28.57 -1.66 17.58
C LYS A 444 -29.70 -0.68 17.75
N VAL A 445 -30.74 -0.83 16.93
CA VAL A 445 -31.98 -0.08 17.09
C VAL A 445 -33.13 -1.06 17.27
N THR A 446 -33.95 -0.79 18.27
CA THR A 446 -35.19 -1.52 18.52
C THR A 446 -36.36 -0.56 18.41
N LEU A 447 -37.40 -1.02 17.74
CA LEU A 447 -38.67 -0.31 17.63
C LEU A 447 -39.73 -1.06 18.44
N ASP A 448 -40.20 -0.42 19.50
CA ASP A 448 -41.31 -0.90 20.30
C ASP A 448 -42.57 -0.06 20.04
N ARG A 449 -43.73 -0.68 20.23
CA ARG A 449 -45.01 0.02 20.21
C ARG A 449 -45.53 0.13 21.64
N ALA A 450 -45.47 1.33 22.21
CA ALA A 450 -46.00 1.57 23.55
C ALA A 450 -47.53 1.62 23.54
N ASP A 451 -48.12 2.23 22.50
CA ASP A 451 -49.56 2.39 22.35
C ASP A 451 -50.01 2.38 20.87
N PRO A 452 -51.32 2.34 20.54
CA PRO A 452 -51.78 2.32 19.16
C PRO A 452 -51.28 3.49 18.30
N THR A 453 -50.97 4.63 18.91
CA THR A 453 -50.47 5.83 18.24
C THR A 453 -49.02 6.15 18.58
N ASP A 454 -48.39 5.45 19.52
CA ASP A 454 -47.05 5.82 20.00
C ASP A 454 -46.03 4.73 19.67
N LEU A 455 -45.00 5.15 18.94
CA LEU A 455 -43.81 4.36 18.65
C LEU A 455 -42.70 4.78 19.61
N VAL A 456 -41.96 3.82 20.15
CA VAL A 456 -40.78 4.08 20.98
C VAL A 456 -39.58 3.50 20.26
N VAL A 457 -38.66 4.38 19.85
CA VAL A 457 -37.39 3.98 19.22
C VAL A 457 -36.31 4.04 20.27
N ARG A 458 -35.61 2.92 20.45
CA ARG A 458 -34.42 2.85 21.29
C ARG A 458 -33.24 2.42 20.47
N GLY A 459 -32.06 2.93 20.79
CA GLY A 459 -30.85 2.47 20.15
C GLY A 459 -29.58 2.93 20.84
N GLU A 460 -28.53 2.16 20.62
CA GLU A 460 -27.18 2.41 21.13
C GLU A 460 -26.21 2.28 19.96
N PHE A 461 -25.28 3.22 19.85
CA PHE A 461 -24.28 3.26 18.80
C PHE A 461 -22.89 3.50 19.38
N THR A 462 -21.92 2.84 18.79
CA THR A 462 -20.50 3.05 19.02
C THR A 462 -19.82 3.32 17.68
N SER A 463 -18.84 4.21 17.69
CA SER A 463 -17.97 4.48 16.53
C SER A 463 -16.55 4.02 16.81
N VAL A 464 -15.89 3.58 15.75
CA VAL A 464 -14.45 3.30 15.72
C VAL A 464 -13.87 4.15 14.59
N GLY A 465 -12.82 4.93 14.85
CA GLY A 465 -12.23 5.84 13.86
C GLY A 465 -12.88 7.22 13.75
N LEU A 466 -14.17 7.35 14.10
CA LEU A 466 -14.89 8.62 13.98
C LEU A 466 -14.85 9.42 15.28
N SER A 467 -14.66 10.74 15.13
CA SER A 467 -14.43 11.64 16.25
C SER A 467 -15.64 11.88 17.14
N ASP A 468 -16.87 11.94 16.62
CA ASP A 468 -18.09 12.03 17.45
C ASP A 468 -19.37 11.75 16.63
N ILE A 469 -20.22 10.83 17.11
CA ILE A 469 -21.64 10.78 16.72
C ILE A 469 -22.38 11.71 17.69
N THR A 470 -23.01 12.76 17.19
CA THR A 470 -23.57 13.83 18.05
C THR A 470 -25.06 13.67 18.32
N GLY A 471 -25.76 12.86 17.54
CA GLY A 471 -27.19 12.64 17.64
C GLY A 471 -27.78 12.31 16.29
N GLY A 472 -29.00 12.78 16.04
CA GLY A 472 -29.66 12.52 14.78
C GLY A 472 -31.14 12.92 14.76
N ARG A 473 -31.88 12.29 13.87
CA ARG A 473 -33.35 12.42 13.78
C ARG A 473 -33.99 11.08 13.46
N ILE A 474 -35.22 10.89 13.93
CA ILE A 474 -36.06 9.77 13.54
C ILE A 474 -37.12 10.28 12.59
N VAL A 475 -37.19 9.68 11.40
CA VAL A 475 -38.20 9.98 10.38
C VAL A 475 -39.16 8.80 10.31
N VAL A 476 -40.46 9.08 10.27
CA VAL A 476 -41.50 8.04 10.14
C VAL A 476 -42.30 8.32 8.89
N GLU A 477 -42.39 7.33 8.01
CA GLU A 477 -43.11 7.40 6.74
C GLU A 477 -44.35 6.48 6.74
N ASP A 478 -45.34 6.82 5.93
CA ASP A 478 -46.49 5.94 5.64
C ASP A 478 -46.23 5.06 4.41
N GLU A 479 -47.22 4.23 4.05
CA GLU A 479 -47.15 3.28 2.92
C GLU A 479 -46.92 3.94 1.55
N ASN A 480 -47.10 5.27 1.43
CA ASN A 480 -46.87 6.03 0.20
C ASN A 480 -45.50 6.73 0.21
N GLY A 481 -44.70 6.59 1.28
CA GLY A 481 -43.46 7.32 1.47
C GLY A 481 -43.64 8.77 1.94
N ASP A 482 -44.85 9.16 2.40
CA ASP A 482 -45.06 10.50 2.97
C ASP A 482 -44.51 10.53 4.40
N VAL A 483 -43.66 11.51 4.72
CA VAL A 483 -43.18 11.75 6.08
C VAL A 483 -44.34 12.18 6.98
N ILE A 484 -44.61 11.39 8.01
CA ILE A 484 -45.67 11.59 9.01
C ILE A 484 -45.13 12.30 10.26
N ALA A 485 -43.90 12.00 10.65
CA ALA A 485 -43.24 12.59 11.82
C ALA A 485 -41.71 12.63 11.63
N GLU A 486 -41.10 13.68 12.16
CA GLU A 486 -39.65 13.85 12.22
C GLU A 486 -39.26 14.38 13.60
N VAL A 487 -38.43 13.65 14.33
CA VAL A 487 -38.07 13.96 15.73
C VAL A 487 -36.55 13.95 15.90
N PRO A 488 -35.90 15.08 16.22
CA PRO A 488 -34.48 15.09 16.52
C PRO A 488 -34.19 14.39 17.86
N PHE A 489 -32.98 13.85 18.02
CA PHE A 489 -32.53 13.22 19.26
C PHE A 489 -31.03 13.42 19.51
N THR A 490 -30.65 13.33 20.79
CA THR A 490 -29.29 13.04 21.26
C THR A 490 -29.11 11.53 21.50
N LEU A 491 -27.87 11.04 21.51
CA LEU A 491 -27.62 9.61 21.73
C LEU A 491 -28.15 9.10 23.07
N ASP A 492 -28.08 9.91 24.14
CA ASP A 492 -28.63 9.57 25.45
C ASP A 492 -30.17 9.44 25.43
N GLU A 493 -30.85 10.31 24.66
CA GLU A 493 -32.29 10.23 24.45
C GLU A 493 -32.66 8.99 23.64
N LEU A 494 -31.86 8.64 22.63
CA LEU A 494 -32.06 7.42 21.85
C LEU A 494 -31.84 6.16 22.70
N ALA A 495 -30.81 6.14 23.56
CA ALA A 495 -30.56 5.02 24.47
C ALA A 495 -31.71 4.87 25.49
N SER A 496 -32.24 5.98 25.99
CA SER A 496 -33.37 5.99 26.94
C SER A 496 -34.72 5.66 26.27
N GLY A 497 -34.85 6.01 25.00
CA GLY A 497 -36.01 5.79 24.15
C GLY A 497 -36.74 7.07 23.77
N VAL A 498 -36.81 7.34 22.47
CA VAL A 498 -37.55 8.47 21.90
C VAL A 498 -38.97 8.02 21.58
N THR A 499 -39.97 8.69 22.17
CA THR A 499 -41.38 8.42 21.90
C THR A 499 -41.88 9.33 20.79
N ILE A 500 -42.48 8.73 19.76
CA ILE A 500 -43.05 9.41 18.61
C ILE A 500 -44.54 9.15 18.56
N SER A 501 -45.32 10.19 18.76
CA SER A 501 -46.78 10.14 18.65
C SER A 501 -47.23 10.38 17.21
N LEU A 502 -47.91 9.39 16.65
CA LEU A 502 -48.46 9.42 15.30
C LEU A 502 -49.85 10.08 15.28
N PRO A 503 -50.19 10.81 14.20
CA PRO A 503 -51.56 11.25 13.96
C PRO A 503 -52.52 10.06 13.93
N LYS A 504 -53.71 10.23 14.54
CA LYS A 504 -54.71 9.14 14.71
C LYS A 504 -55.23 8.57 13.38
N ASP A 505 -55.08 9.31 12.29
CA ASP A 505 -55.56 9.02 10.94
C ASP A 505 -54.46 8.56 9.98
N ARG A 506 -53.19 8.57 10.42
CA ARG A 506 -52.05 8.10 9.62
C ARG A 506 -51.48 6.83 10.22
N ARG A 507 -51.05 5.91 9.37
CA ARG A 507 -50.43 4.64 9.77
C ARG A 507 -48.97 4.68 9.32
N ALA A 508 -48.06 4.57 10.27
CA ALA A 508 -46.64 4.42 9.96
C ALA A 508 -46.37 3.07 9.30
N ASP A 509 -45.57 3.07 8.25
CA ASP A 509 -45.12 1.87 7.54
C ASP A 509 -43.64 1.60 7.85
N THR A 510 -42.80 2.63 7.74
CA THR A 510 -41.35 2.55 7.91
C THR A 510 -40.85 3.64 8.86
N VAL A 511 -39.90 3.29 9.73
CA VAL A 511 -39.17 4.23 10.58
C VAL A 511 -37.71 4.25 10.13
N TYR A 512 -37.15 5.44 9.95
CA TYR A 512 -35.75 5.68 9.66
C TYR A 512 -35.09 6.33 10.87
N VAL A 513 -33.99 5.76 11.34
CA VAL A 513 -33.08 6.47 12.25
C VAL A 513 -31.98 7.05 11.40
N VAL A 514 -31.87 8.37 11.39
CA VAL A 514 -30.82 9.15 10.73
C VAL A 514 -29.81 9.56 11.79
N LEU A 515 -28.60 8.99 11.73
CA LEU A 515 -27.49 9.42 12.58
C LEU A 515 -26.74 10.58 11.97
N SER A 516 -26.25 11.49 12.81
CA SER A 516 -25.38 12.61 12.44
C SER A 516 -24.12 12.60 13.31
N GLY A 517 -22.98 12.87 12.69
CA GLY A 517 -21.69 12.93 13.37
C GLY A 517 -20.65 13.68 12.57
N ASN A 518 -19.52 13.94 13.21
CA ASN A 518 -18.36 14.62 12.65
C ASN A 518 -17.24 13.62 12.37
N VAL A 519 -16.53 13.84 11.27
CA VAL A 519 -15.31 13.10 10.94
C VAL A 519 -14.13 14.06 11.06
N GLN A 520 -13.22 13.79 11.98
CA GLN A 520 -12.02 14.59 12.18
C GLN A 520 -11.17 14.60 10.91
N GLY A 521 -10.63 15.77 10.56
CA GLY A 521 -9.62 15.92 9.52
C GLY A 521 -10.11 16.01 8.07
N ARG A 522 -11.42 15.97 7.80
CA ARG A 522 -11.99 16.16 6.44
C ARG A 522 -13.22 17.09 6.47
N LEU A 523 -13.67 17.53 5.29
CA LEU A 523 -14.84 18.40 5.01
C LEU A 523 -16.21 17.77 5.39
N TRP A 524 -16.33 17.13 6.55
CA TRP A 524 -17.57 16.54 7.03
C TRP A 524 -18.20 17.46 8.06
N ASP A 525 -19.28 18.14 7.66
CA ASP A 525 -20.11 18.84 8.64
C ASP A 525 -21.15 17.88 9.25
N GLN A 526 -21.66 16.88 8.49
CA GLN A 526 -22.62 15.85 8.93
C GLN A 526 -22.62 14.62 7.98
N PHE A 527 -22.85 13.42 8.51
CA PHE A 527 -23.28 12.25 7.71
C PHE A 527 -24.71 11.83 8.04
N GLN A 528 -25.33 11.00 7.19
CA GLN A 528 -26.67 10.42 7.40
C GLN A 528 -26.62 8.91 7.11
N ILE A 529 -26.88 8.11 8.14
CA ILE A 529 -27.16 6.66 7.98
C ILE A 529 -28.67 6.50 8.03
N ASP A 530 -29.29 5.95 6.98
CA ASP A 530 -30.73 5.67 6.94
C ASP A 530 -31.03 4.24 7.37
N LEU A 531 -31.62 4.07 8.55
CA LEU A 531 -31.95 2.75 9.10
C LEU A 531 -33.44 2.45 9.01
N SER A 532 -33.86 1.78 7.93
CA SER A 532 -35.25 1.38 7.75
C SER A 532 -35.64 0.21 8.65
N LEU A 533 -36.53 0.46 9.61
CA LEU A 533 -37.14 -0.54 10.47
C LEU A 533 -38.60 -0.75 10.03
N PRO A 534 -38.93 -1.86 9.34
CA PRO A 534 -40.30 -2.11 8.91
C PRO A 534 -41.20 -2.37 10.13
N ILE A 535 -42.34 -1.68 10.21
CA ILE A 535 -43.27 -1.84 11.31
C ILE A 535 -44.09 -3.12 11.10
N ARG A 536 -43.74 -4.19 11.81
CA ARG A 536 -44.54 -5.42 11.82
C ARG A 536 -45.78 -5.23 12.69
N TYR A 537 -46.88 -4.81 12.09
CA TYR A 537 -48.20 -4.90 12.71
C TYR A 537 -48.55 -6.37 12.92
N ARG A 538 -48.45 -6.88 14.16
CA ARG A 538 -49.07 -8.18 14.49
C ARG A 538 -50.56 -8.07 14.20
N GLU A 539 -51.03 -8.80 13.19
CA GLU A 539 -52.46 -8.96 12.96
C GLU A 539 -53.10 -9.47 14.25
N ARG A 540 -54.06 -8.71 14.78
CA ARG A 540 -54.99 -9.28 15.77
C ARG A 540 -55.70 -10.42 15.05
N VAL A 541 -55.33 -11.66 15.38
CA VAL A 541 -56.18 -12.82 15.13
C VAL A 541 -57.51 -12.51 15.80
N SER A 542 -58.49 -12.13 14.99
CA SER A 542 -59.83 -11.85 15.47
C SER A 542 -60.39 -13.16 15.99
N ALA A 543 -60.57 -13.23 17.32
CA ALA A 543 -61.25 -14.34 17.95
C ALA A 543 -62.59 -14.53 17.26
N ALA A 544 -62.79 -15.74 16.75
CA ALA A 544 -64.00 -16.17 16.07
C ALA A 544 -65.23 -15.81 16.93
N ARG A 545 -66.17 -15.11 16.30
CA ARG A 545 -67.55 -15.03 16.77
C ARG A 545 -68.11 -16.46 16.79
N TYR A 546 -68.60 -16.91 17.94
CA TYR A 546 -69.59 -17.98 18.00
C TYR A 546 -70.89 -17.43 18.61
N PRO A 547 -72.06 -17.79 18.04
CA PRO A 547 -73.36 -17.48 18.63
C PRO A 547 -73.59 -18.21 19.96
#